data_AF-A0AAI9R8U5-F1
#
_entry.id   AF-A0AAI9R8U5-F1
#
_cell.length_a   1.000
_cell.length_b   1.000
_cell.length_c   1.000
_cell.angle_alpha   90.00
_cell.angle_beta   90.00
_cell.angle_gamma   90.00
#
_symmetry.space_group_name_H-M   'P 1'
#
loop_
_entity.id
_entity.type
_entity.pdbx_description
1 polymer ?
#
loop_
_entity_poly.entity_id
_entity_poly.type
_entity_poly.pdbx_seq_one_letter_code
_entity_poly.pdbx_strand_id
1 'polypeptide(L)' 'MGPLEKGTHVGKWGKISMRNATRLEVRAVGGDGEPSNDSHNPTMFVNVDGEAVLTTPISMAYHEDQISIRGAASIPNE' A
#
# COMPACT_ATOMS: atom_id res chain seq x y z
N MET A 1 13.69 11.53 2.10
CA MET A 1 14.41 11.40 0.81
C MET A 1 13.62 12.22 -0.21
N GLY A 2 14.25 12.90 -1.17
CA GLY A 2 13.50 13.67 -2.18
C GLY A 2 12.49 12.79 -2.93
N PRO A 3 11.47 13.38 -3.58
CA PRO A 3 10.45 12.61 -4.29
C PRO A 3 11.13 11.77 -5.39
N LEU A 4 11.19 10.47 -5.16
CA LEU A 4 11.76 9.53 -6.12
C LEU A 4 10.79 9.42 -7.30
N GLU A 5 11.26 9.75 -8.50
CA GLU A 5 10.50 9.49 -9.72
C GLU A 5 10.11 8.01 -9.79
N LYS A 6 8.82 7.76 -10.05
CA LYS A 6 8.25 6.42 -10.10
C LYS A 6 9.05 5.54 -11.06
N GLY A 7 9.56 4.41 -10.56
CA GLY A 7 10.26 3.41 -11.37
C GLY A 7 11.79 3.55 -11.42
N THR A 8 12.38 4.70 -11.11
CA THR A 8 13.85 4.91 -11.18
C THR A 8 14.67 4.06 -10.20
N HIS A 9 14.00 3.48 -9.21
CA HIS A 9 14.58 2.65 -8.16
C HIS A 9 14.35 1.16 -8.41
N VAL A 10 13.51 0.77 -9.38
CA VAL A 10 13.26 -0.63 -9.72
C VAL A 10 14.57 -1.30 -10.15
N GLY A 11 14.87 -2.47 -9.58
CA GLY A 11 16.11 -3.22 -9.81
C GLY A 11 17.31 -2.75 -8.97
N LYS A 12 17.23 -1.61 -8.28
CA LYS A 12 18.34 -1.18 -7.42
C LYS A 12 18.49 -2.11 -6.21
N TRP A 13 19.75 -2.37 -5.86
CA TRP A 13 20.17 -3.25 -4.76
C TRP A 13 19.65 -4.69 -4.83
N GLY A 14 19.09 -5.13 -5.96
CA GLY A 14 18.44 -6.44 -6.10
C GLY A 14 17.21 -6.63 -5.20
N LYS A 15 16.69 -5.55 -4.61
CA LYS A 15 15.62 -5.61 -3.58
C LYS A 15 14.34 -4.91 -4.00
N ILE A 16 14.42 -3.99 -4.95
CA ILE A 16 13.26 -3.20 -5.38
C ILE A 16 12.69 -3.83 -6.64
N SER A 17 11.43 -4.23 -6.57
CA SER A 17 10.68 -4.78 -7.70
C SER A 17 9.35 -4.07 -7.85
N MET A 18 8.83 -4.07 -9.07
CA MET A 18 7.47 -3.63 -9.37
C MET A 18 6.74 -4.79 -10.03
N ARG A 19 5.54 -5.10 -9.53
CA ARG A 19 4.68 -6.15 -10.07
C ARG A 19 3.25 -5.62 -10.15
N ASN A 20 2.50 -6.04 -11.16
CA ASN A 20 1.06 -5.80 -11.19
C ASN A 20 0.43 -6.58 -10.04
N ALA A 21 -0.43 -5.93 -9.27
CA ALA A 21 -1.11 -6.54 -8.13
C ALA A 21 -2.50 -5.92 -7.95
N THR A 22 -3.48 -6.75 -7.64
CA THR A 22 -4.83 -6.34 -7.23
C THR A 22 -5.01 -6.39 -5.71
N ARG A 23 -4.06 -7.01 -4.99
CA ARG A 23 -4.07 -7.14 -3.54
C ARG A 23 -2.66 -7.06 -2.97
N LEU A 24 -2.52 -6.37 -1.84
CA LEU A 24 -1.30 -6.24 -1.06
C LEU A 24 -1.60 -6.56 0.40
N GLU A 25 -0.82 -7.47 0.97
CA GLU A 25 -0.91 -7.84 2.38
C GLU A 25 0.43 -7.61 3.06
N VAL A 26 0.40 -7.02 4.25
CA VAL A 26 1.59 -6.78 5.07
C VAL A 26 1.33 -7.32 6.47
N ARG A 27 2.21 -8.21 6.92
CA ARG A 27 2.09 -8.97 8.16
C ARG A 27 3.43 -9.04 8.87
N ALA A 28 3.39 -9.21 10.18
CA ALA A 28 4.58 -9.55 10.95
C ALA A 28 5.01 -10.99 10.65
N VAL A 29 6.30 -11.27 10.79
CA VAL A 29 6.82 -12.64 10.72
C VAL A 29 6.85 -13.20 12.13
N GLY A 30 6.23 -14.36 12.33
CA GLY A 30 6.18 -15.07 13.60
C GLY A 30 7.49 -15.75 13.96
N GLY A 31 7.53 -16.39 15.14
CA GLY A 31 8.72 -17.11 15.61
C GLY A 31 9.06 -18.37 14.81
N ASP A 32 8.12 -18.87 14.02
CA ASP A 32 8.28 -19.95 13.04
C ASP A 32 8.83 -19.49 11.69
N GLY A 33 9.00 -18.17 11.50
CA GLY A 33 9.42 -17.58 10.24
C GLY A 33 8.29 -17.36 9.24
N GLU A 34 7.04 -17.65 9.62
CA GLU A 34 5.88 -17.50 8.73
C GLU A 34 5.10 -16.20 8.99
N PRO A 35 4.40 -15.64 7.99
CA PRO A 35 3.56 -14.47 8.19
C PRO A 35 2.41 -14.74 9.17
N SER A 36 2.34 -13.99 10.26
CA SER A 36 1.29 -14.10 11.27
C SER A 36 0.07 -13.22 10.92
N ASN A 37 -1.12 -13.74 11.22
CA ASN A 37 -2.38 -12.98 11.19
C ASN A 37 -2.67 -12.27 12.52
N ASP A 38 -1.86 -12.50 13.54
CA ASP A 38 -2.05 -11.90 14.85
C ASP A 38 -1.49 -10.47 14.86
N SER A 39 -2.11 -9.62 15.69
CA SER A 39 -1.57 -8.29 15.95
C SER A 39 -0.24 -8.42 16.71
N HIS A 40 0.77 -7.68 16.27
CA HIS A 40 2.08 -7.66 16.91
C HIS A 40 2.08 -6.76 18.15
N ASN A 41 2.77 -7.16 19.22
CA ASN A 41 2.96 -6.35 20.43
C ASN A 41 4.47 -6.11 20.70
N PRO A 42 4.96 -4.86 20.68
CA PRO A 42 4.23 -3.60 20.41
C PRO A 42 3.81 -3.49 18.94
N THR A 43 2.75 -2.72 18.65
CA THR A 43 2.22 -2.57 17.28
C THR A 43 3.33 -2.30 16.27
N MET A 44 3.40 -3.13 15.22
CA MET A 44 4.39 -2.93 14.16
C MET A 44 3.84 -1.96 13.11
N PHE A 45 4.56 -0.85 12.92
CA PHE A 45 4.26 0.21 11.98
C PHE A 45 5.06 0.04 10.69
N VAL A 46 4.41 0.27 9.55
CA VAL A 46 5.07 0.43 8.26
C VAL A 46 5.22 1.92 8.01
N ASN A 47 6.47 2.35 7.87
CA ASN A 47 6.81 3.74 7.63
C ASN A 47 7.07 4.02 6.14
N VAL A 48 6.59 5.16 5.66
CA VAL A 48 6.93 5.70 4.34
C VAL A 48 7.54 7.08 4.57
N ASP A 49 8.76 7.28 4.10
CA ASP A 49 9.53 8.52 4.27
C ASP A 49 9.58 9.07 5.72
N GLY A 50 9.62 8.18 6.71
CA GLY A 50 9.71 8.54 8.14
C GLY A 50 8.36 8.73 8.84
N GLU A 51 7.24 8.67 8.12
CA GLU A 51 5.89 8.76 8.68
C GLU A 51 5.28 7.36 8.84
N ALA A 52 4.59 7.12 9.96
CA ALA A 52 3.87 5.87 10.18
C ALA A 52 2.54 5.90 9.40
N VAL A 53 2.45 5.04 8.38
CA VAL A 53 1.33 5.09 7.43
C VAL A 53 0.39 3.89 7.59
N LEU A 54 0.90 2.74 8.04
CA LEU A 54 0.10 1.53 8.22
C LEU A 54 0.51 0.77 9.50
N THR A 55 -0.41 0.01 10.08
CA THR A 55 -0.15 -0.95 11.16
C THR A 55 -0.43 -2.36 10.66
N THR A 56 0.30 -3.35 11.17
CA THR A 56 0.10 -4.75 10.76
C THR A 56 -0.73 -5.54 11.77
N PRO A 57 -1.51 -6.54 11.30
CA PRO A 57 -1.67 -6.96 9.90
C PRO A 57 -2.60 -6.01 9.11
N ILE A 58 -2.29 -5.79 7.82
CA ILE A 58 -3.13 -5.00 6.91
C ILE A 58 -3.27 -5.67 5.56
N SER A 59 -4.44 -5.52 4.94
CA SER A 59 -4.72 -5.92 3.57
C SER A 59 -5.35 -4.75 2.81
N MET A 60 -4.81 -4.48 1.63
CA MET A 60 -5.36 -3.52 0.66
C MET A 60 -5.75 -4.29 -0.60
N ALA A 61 -6.95 -4.05 -1.10
CA ALA A 61 -7.45 -4.67 -2.32
C ALA A 61 -7.99 -3.59 -3.26
N TYR A 62 -7.64 -3.73 -4.54
CA TYR A 62 -8.21 -2.96 -5.62
C TYR A 62 -9.55 -3.56 -6.02
N HIS A 63 -10.55 -2.70 -6.12
CA HIS A 63 -11.88 -3.05 -6.56
C HIS A 63 -12.28 -2.10 -7.70
N GLU A 64 -12.70 -2.66 -8.83
CA GLU A 64 -13.22 -1.89 -9.95
C GLU A 64 -14.64 -1.39 -9.63
N ASP A 65 -15.05 -0.34 -10.34
CA ASP A 65 -16.43 0.21 -10.33
C ASP A 65 -16.99 0.58 -8.95
N GLN A 66 -16.13 0.85 -7.95
CA GLN A 66 -16.58 1.23 -6.61
C GLN A 66 -17.26 2.59 -6.55
N ILE A 67 -16.99 3.47 -7.52
CA ILE A 67 -17.59 4.79 -7.60
C ILE A 67 -18.15 4.97 -9.02
N SER A 68 -19.48 5.04 -9.11
CA SER A 68 -20.17 5.49 -10.32
C SER A 68 -20.38 7.00 -10.23
N ILE A 69 -19.54 7.78 -10.91
CA ILE A 69 -19.73 9.23 -11.00
C ILE A 69 -20.70 9.52 -12.14
N ARG A 70 -21.89 10.03 -11.81
CA ARG A 70 -22.79 10.60 -12.81
C ARG A 70 -22.43 12.07 -12.96
N GLY A 71 -21.80 12.42 -14.08
CA GLY A 71 -21.62 13.82 -14.45
C GLY A 71 -22.98 14.49 -14.64
N ALA A 72 -23.13 15.73 -14.18
CA ALA A 72 -24.25 16.56 -14.59
C ALA A 72 -24.03 17.00 -16.03
N ALA A 73 -25.10 17.03 -16.85
CA ALA A 73 -25.01 17.47 -18.25
C ALA A 73 -24.63 18.96 -18.37
N SER A 74 -24.80 19.74 -17.31
CA SER A 74 -24.34 21.12 -17.19
C SER A 74 -23.86 21.40 -15.77
N ILE A 75 -22.83 22.23 -15.65
CA ILE A 75 -22.40 22.77 -14.36
C ILE A 75 -23.38 23.90 -13.98
N PRO A 76 -23.98 23.89 -12.78
CA PRO A 76 -24.80 25.02 -12.36
C PRO A 76 -23.87 26.23 -12.23
N ASN A 77 -24.09 27.25 -13.06
CA ASN A 77 -23.36 28.55 -13.13
C ASN A 77 -22.16 28.64 -14.09
N GLU A 78 -22.12 27.85 -15.16
CA GLU A 78 -21.45 28.29 -16.41
C GLU A 78 -22.32 29.26 -17.21
#